data_AF-A0A669Q8Q2-F1
#
_entry.id   AF-A0A669Q8Q2-F1
#
_cell.length_a   1.000
_cell.length_b   1.000
_cell.length_c   1.000
_cell.angle_alpha   90.00
_cell.angle_beta   90.00
_cell.angle_gamma   90.00
#
_symmetry.space_group_name_H-M   'P 1'
#
loop_
_entity.id
_entity.type
_entity.pdbx_description
1 polymer ?
#
loop_
_entity_poly.entity_id
_entity_poly.type
_entity_poly.pdbx_seq_one_letter_code
_entity_poly.pdbx_strand_id
1 'polypeptide(L)'
;MSQVEKEREEMRQQLAAQKQQCRNLLQQIAALRQEQQHNITMSEGKFCAVTHTNFCVQSRFTDLIQEKADLKERLEELEHRCIQLSGETDTIGEYIALYQSQRAILKQRHQEKEEYISRLAQDKEEMKIKLLELQDLVMRLVKERNEWYSKYVEAAQNPELLASQNENALPVERRIELNATDGEGKLETEQVISNGITQGLCAWMGGDPTAKQIMQLLREIQNPQERSGSLLENPCIPFFYRADENDEVKIMVV
;
A
#
# COMPACT_ATOMS: atom_id res chain seq x y z
N MET A 1 89.49 -62.60 99.72
CA MET A 1 89.02 -61.24 99.39
C MET A 1 88.79 -61.01 97.88
N SER A 2 89.46 -61.75 96.97
CA SER A 2 89.39 -61.50 95.51
C SER A 2 88.11 -61.95 94.77
N GLN A 3 87.34 -62.91 95.30
CA GLN A 3 86.18 -63.49 94.58
C GLN A 3 84.95 -62.57 94.60
N VAL A 4 84.66 -61.99 95.78
CA VAL A 4 83.49 -61.12 95.99
C VAL A 4 83.62 -59.80 95.22
N GLU A 5 84.84 -59.29 95.06
CA GLU A 5 85.11 -58.09 94.24
C GLU A 5 84.88 -58.35 92.75
N LYS A 6 85.20 -59.56 92.27
CA LYS A 6 84.98 -59.96 90.89
C LYS A 6 83.48 -60.06 90.56
N GLU A 7 82.70 -60.71 91.41
CA GLU A 7 81.23 -60.82 91.25
C GLU A 7 80.54 -59.45 91.29
N ARG A 8 81.02 -58.55 92.16
CA ARG A 8 80.53 -57.17 92.23
C ARG A 8 80.82 -56.38 90.95
N GLU A 9 81.96 -56.60 90.32
CA GLU A 9 82.33 -55.94 89.07
C GLU A 9 81.53 -56.51 87.88
N GLU A 10 81.33 -57.82 87.82
CA GLU A 10 80.48 -58.48 86.83
C GLU A 10 79.02 -57.98 86.90
N MET A 11 78.46 -57.85 88.11
CA MET A 11 77.14 -57.24 88.35
C MET A 11 77.08 -55.77 87.88
N ARG A 12 78.14 -54.99 88.08
CA ARG A 12 78.21 -53.60 87.59
C ARG A 12 78.21 -53.53 86.07
N GLN A 13 78.96 -54.40 85.42
CA GLN A 13 79.02 -54.46 83.96
C GLN A 13 77.68 -54.88 83.35
N GLN A 14 77.00 -55.87 83.95
CA GLN A 14 75.64 -56.27 83.54
C GLN A 14 74.63 -55.14 83.70
N LEU A 15 74.64 -54.42 84.84
CA LEU A 15 73.77 -53.27 85.04
C LEU A 15 74.08 -52.13 84.06
N ALA A 16 75.36 -51.88 83.75
CA ALA A 16 75.76 -50.88 82.78
C ALA A 16 75.30 -51.25 81.36
N ALA A 17 75.44 -52.53 80.97
CA ALA A 17 74.96 -53.05 79.70
C ALA A 17 73.43 -52.97 79.59
N GLN A 18 72.68 -53.34 80.64
CA GLN A 18 71.23 -53.22 80.68
C GLN A 18 70.78 -51.76 80.61
N LYS A 19 71.45 -50.84 81.32
CA LYS A 19 71.19 -49.39 81.23
C LYS A 19 71.49 -48.85 79.84
N GLN A 20 72.50 -49.37 79.15
CA GLN A 20 72.79 -48.99 77.78
C GLN A 20 71.72 -49.51 76.82
N GLN A 21 71.29 -50.76 76.97
CA GLN A 21 70.19 -51.33 76.20
C GLN A 21 68.89 -50.55 76.42
N CYS A 22 68.57 -50.21 77.67
CA CYS A 22 67.39 -49.40 77.99
C CYS A 22 67.47 -47.99 77.38
N ARG A 23 68.66 -47.35 77.43
CA ARG A 23 68.89 -46.05 76.75
C ARG A 23 68.72 -46.14 75.24
N ASN A 24 69.27 -47.18 74.62
CA ASN A 24 69.15 -47.40 73.18
C ASN A 24 67.70 -47.66 72.77
N LEU A 25 66.96 -48.48 73.54
CA LEU A 25 65.54 -48.74 73.29
C LEU A 25 64.69 -47.49 73.46
N LEU A 26 64.94 -46.67 74.49
CA LEU A 26 64.26 -45.40 74.67
C LEU A 26 64.53 -44.43 73.51
N GLN A 27 65.75 -44.40 72.98
CA GLN A 27 66.08 -43.61 71.78
C GLN A 27 65.34 -44.13 70.53
N GLN A 28 65.25 -45.44 70.33
CA GLN A 28 64.49 -46.02 69.22
C GLN A 28 63.00 -45.71 69.34
N ILE A 29 62.42 -45.83 70.54
CA ILE A 29 61.02 -45.47 70.79
C ILE A 29 60.79 -43.97 70.52
N ALA A 30 61.72 -43.10 70.92
CA ALA A 30 61.63 -41.67 70.65
C ALA A 30 61.69 -41.37 69.15
N ALA A 31 62.61 -42.01 68.41
CA ALA A 31 62.73 -41.86 66.96
C ALA A 31 61.47 -42.33 66.21
N LEU A 32 60.96 -43.52 66.56
CA LEU A 32 59.73 -44.07 65.98
C LEU A 32 58.51 -43.20 66.28
N ARG A 33 58.44 -42.62 67.49
CA ARG A 33 57.37 -41.70 67.88
C ARG A 33 57.43 -40.41 67.08
N GLN A 34 58.63 -39.86 66.86
CA GLN A 34 58.83 -38.68 66.03
C GLN A 34 58.45 -38.95 64.57
N GLU A 35 58.82 -40.10 64.02
CA GLU A 35 58.49 -40.51 62.65
C GLU A 35 56.97 -40.73 62.46
N GLN A 36 56.30 -41.36 63.44
CA GLN A 36 54.84 -41.48 63.41
C GLN A 36 54.16 -40.11 63.49
N GLN A 37 54.60 -39.23 64.38
CA GLN A 37 54.05 -37.87 64.48
C GLN A 37 54.24 -37.11 63.16
N HIS A 38 55.41 -37.21 62.54
CA HIS A 38 55.68 -36.58 61.25
C HIS A 38 54.80 -37.15 60.13
N ASN A 39 54.64 -38.47 60.06
CA ASN A 39 53.77 -39.12 59.07
C ASN A 39 52.30 -38.75 59.25
N ILE A 40 51.80 -38.66 60.48
CA ILE A 40 50.43 -38.22 60.76
C ILE A 40 50.23 -36.77 60.30
N THR A 41 51.13 -35.86 60.68
CA THR A 41 51.05 -34.45 60.26
C THR A 41 51.14 -34.29 58.73
N MET A 42 52.01 -35.06 58.08
CA MET A 42 52.15 -35.04 56.61
C MET A 42 50.94 -35.65 55.90
N SER A 43 50.31 -36.68 56.47
CA SER A 43 49.09 -37.29 55.94
C SER A 43 47.88 -36.35 56.11
N GLU A 44 47.73 -35.72 57.28
CA GLU A 44 46.67 -34.74 57.56
C GLU A 44 46.82 -33.50 56.67
N GLY A 45 48.03 -33.00 56.46
CA GLY A 45 48.29 -31.89 55.55
C GLY A 45 47.93 -32.21 54.10
N LYS A 46 48.24 -33.42 53.62
CA LYS A 46 47.84 -33.88 52.27
C LYS A 46 46.32 -34.03 52.14
N PHE A 47 45.66 -34.60 53.14
CA PHE A 47 44.20 -34.72 53.16
C PHE A 47 43.54 -33.35 53.16
N CYS A 48 44.01 -32.40 53.97
CA CYS A 48 43.51 -31.02 54.03
C CYS A 48 43.70 -30.27 52.70
N ALA A 49 44.85 -30.45 52.03
CA ALA A 49 45.09 -29.85 50.72
C ALA A 49 44.12 -30.41 49.67
N VAL A 50 43.92 -31.73 49.63
CA VAL A 50 43.00 -32.39 48.69
C VAL A 50 41.55 -31.98 48.96
N THR A 51 41.10 -31.95 50.23
CA THR A 51 39.74 -31.51 50.57
C THR A 51 39.52 -30.04 50.21
N HIS A 52 40.50 -29.17 50.45
CA HIS A 52 40.45 -27.77 50.04
C HIS A 52 40.37 -27.62 48.51
N THR A 53 41.19 -28.36 47.75
CA THR A 53 41.11 -28.34 46.28
C THR A 53 39.77 -28.85 45.76
N ASN A 54 39.23 -29.90 46.36
CA ASN A 54 37.91 -30.43 46.00
C ASN A 54 36.80 -29.41 46.27
N PHE A 55 36.84 -28.74 47.43
CA PHE A 55 35.90 -27.67 47.75
C PHE A 55 36.00 -26.49 46.78
N CYS A 56 37.22 -26.08 46.41
CA CYS A 56 37.42 -25.01 45.43
C CYS A 56 36.84 -25.38 44.06
N VAL A 57 37.10 -26.61 43.58
CA VAL A 57 36.53 -27.11 42.32
C VAL A 57 35.01 -27.18 42.40
N GLN A 58 34.46 -27.66 43.52
CA GLN A 58 33.01 -27.73 43.73
C GLN A 58 32.36 -26.34 43.68
N SER A 59 32.94 -25.34 44.37
CA SER A 59 32.46 -23.96 44.33
C SER A 59 32.47 -23.42 42.90
N ARG A 60 33.59 -23.57 42.18
CA ARG A 60 33.69 -23.10 40.79
C ARG A 60 32.70 -23.80 39.86
N PHE A 61 32.44 -25.10 40.09
CA PHE A 61 31.44 -25.84 39.34
C PHE A 61 30.03 -25.32 39.61
N THR A 62 29.69 -25.07 40.88
CA THR A 62 28.40 -24.47 41.25
C THR A 62 28.22 -23.09 40.61
N ASP A 63 29.25 -22.24 40.65
CA ASP A 63 29.22 -20.91 40.01
C ASP A 63 28.98 -21.03 38.49
N LEU A 64 29.67 -21.95 37.81
CA LEU A 64 29.49 -22.21 36.37
C LEU A 64 28.10 -22.74 36.04
N ILE A 65 27.52 -23.59 36.90
CA ILE A 65 26.16 -24.09 36.71
C ILE A 65 25.14 -22.96 36.88
N GLN A 66 25.35 -22.07 37.85
CA GLN A 66 24.50 -20.90 38.04
C GLN A 66 24.59 -19.95 36.84
N GLU A 67 25.81 -19.61 36.40
CA GLU A 67 26.02 -18.76 35.23
C GLU A 67 25.37 -19.38 33.98
N LYS A 68 25.50 -20.70 33.80
CA LYS A 68 24.83 -21.40 32.70
C LYS A 68 23.31 -21.34 32.80
N ALA A 69 22.74 -21.38 33.99
CA ALA A 69 21.30 -21.23 34.19
C ALA A 69 20.83 -19.81 33.83
N ASP A 70 21.53 -18.79 34.33
CA ASP A 70 21.23 -17.39 34.04
C ASP A 70 21.37 -17.08 32.53
N LEU A 71 22.38 -17.64 31.88
CA LEU A 71 22.58 -17.51 30.43
C LEU A 71 21.46 -18.19 29.63
N LYS A 72 20.94 -19.32 30.10
CA LYS A 72 19.80 -20.00 29.46
C LYS A 72 18.52 -19.18 29.59
N GLU A 73 18.25 -18.61 30.78
CA GLU A 73 17.09 -17.73 30.98
C GLU A 73 17.14 -16.51 30.04
N ARG A 74 18.32 -15.87 29.91
CA ARG A 74 18.50 -14.76 28.96
C ARG A 74 18.33 -15.18 27.50
N LEU A 75 18.75 -16.39 27.15
CA LEU A 75 18.58 -16.93 25.81
C LEU A 75 17.09 -17.14 25.51
N GLU A 76 16.34 -17.74 26.43
CA GLU A 76 14.89 -17.94 26.30
C GLU A 76 14.16 -16.58 26.19
N GLU A 77 14.54 -15.58 26.99
CA GLU A 77 14.00 -14.22 26.89
C GLU A 77 14.28 -13.60 25.51
N LEU A 78 15.48 -13.81 24.96
CA LEU A 78 15.86 -13.29 23.65
C LEU A 78 15.14 -14.02 22.52
N GLU A 79 14.94 -15.33 22.62
CA GLU A 79 14.15 -16.12 21.69
C GLU A 79 12.70 -15.64 21.67
N HIS A 80 12.10 -15.40 22.85
CA HIS A 80 10.76 -14.83 22.94
C HIS A 80 10.67 -13.46 22.26
N ARG A 81 11.64 -12.56 22.47
CA ARG A 81 11.71 -11.28 21.76
C ARG A 81 11.85 -11.46 20.25
N CYS A 82 12.67 -12.41 19.80
CA CYS A 82 12.86 -12.69 18.38
C CYS A 82 11.55 -13.16 17.72
N ILE A 83 10.81 -14.04 18.38
CA ILE A 83 9.49 -14.49 17.92
C ILE A 83 8.50 -13.32 17.82
N GLN A 84 8.46 -12.43 18.82
CA GLN A 84 7.60 -11.24 18.80
C GLN A 84 7.95 -10.31 17.63
N LEU A 85 9.23 -9.95 17.48
CA LEU A 85 9.71 -9.10 16.40
C LEU A 85 9.44 -9.73 15.03
N SER A 86 9.52 -11.05 14.92
CA SER A 86 9.13 -11.77 13.69
C SER A 86 7.65 -11.55 13.38
N GLY A 87 6.76 -11.74 14.36
CA GLY A 87 5.32 -11.52 14.16
C GLY A 87 4.95 -10.06 13.86
N GLU A 88 5.64 -9.09 14.48
CA GLU A 88 5.51 -7.68 14.14
C GLU A 88 5.98 -7.40 12.71
N THR A 89 7.08 -8.01 12.28
CA THR A 89 7.60 -7.90 10.91
C THR A 89 6.64 -8.50 9.88
N ASP A 90 6.02 -9.65 10.19
CA ASP A 90 5.01 -10.28 9.34
C ASP A 90 3.79 -9.36 9.17
N THR A 91 3.32 -8.78 10.26
CA THR A 91 2.21 -7.81 10.24
C THR A 91 2.54 -6.58 9.38
N ILE A 92 3.75 -6.03 9.51
CA ILE A 92 4.22 -4.94 8.64
C ILE A 92 4.24 -5.39 7.17
N GLY A 93 4.66 -6.62 6.89
CA GLY A 93 4.60 -7.24 5.56
C GLY A 93 3.19 -7.29 4.98
N GLU A 94 2.18 -7.66 5.77
CA GLU A 94 0.77 -7.64 5.37
C GLU A 94 0.30 -6.24 4.98
N TYR A 95 0.65 -5.22 5.79
CA TYR A 95 0.34 -3.82 5.46
C TYR A 95 0.99 -3.36 4.16
N ILE A 96 2.24 -3.75 3.91
CA ILE A 96 2.92 -3.45 2.64
C ILE A 96 2.16 -4.09 1.48
N ALA A 97 1.79 -5.37 1.58
CA ALA A 97 1.04 -6.06 0.54
C ALA A 97 -0.33 -5.40 0.25
N LEU A 98 -1.07 -5.04 1.30
CA LEU A 98 -2.34 -4.31 1.19
C LEU A 98 -2.16 -2.96 0.50
N TYR A 99 -1.15 -2.19 0.90
CA TYR A 99 -0.83 -0.90 0.28
C TYR A 99 -0.49 -1.06 -1.21
N GLN A 100 0.32 -2.06 -1.57
CA GLN A 100 0.66 -2.33 -2.97
C GLN A 100 -0.58 -2.69 -3.80
N SER A 101 -1.46 -3.53 -3.26
CA SER A 101 -2.74 -3.88 -3.88
C SER A 101 -3.62 -2.64 -4.09
N GLN A 102 -3.79 -1.83 -3.05
CA GLN A 102 -4.57 -0.59 -3.13
C GLN A 102 -4.00 0.37 -4.18
N ARG A 103 -2.68 0.53 -4.21
CA ARG A 103 -1.99 1.36 -5.21
C ARG A 103 -2.19 0.85 -6.63
N ALA A 104 -2.14 -0.47 -6.83
CA ALA A 104 -2.40 -1.08 -8.14
C ALA A 104 -3.84 -0.81 -8.61
N ILE A 105 -4.83 -0.95 -7.73
CA ILE A 105 -6.24 -0.67 -8.03
C ILE A 105 -6.45 0.80 -8.41
N LEU A 106 -5.85 1.74 -7.66
CA LEU A 106 -5.96 3.17 -7.98
C LEU A 106 -5.32 3.49 -9.34
N LYS A 107 -4.14 2.91 -9.60
CA LYS A 107 -3.43 3.10 -10.88
C LYS A 107 -4.23 2.54 -12.04
N GLN A 108 -4.83 1.36 -11.90
CA GLN A 108 -5.69 0.76 -12.91
C GLN A 108 -6.93 1.63 -13.17
N ARG A 109 -7.66 2.06 -12.13
CA ARG A 109 -8.84 2.93 -12.31
C ARG A 109 -8.50 4.27 -12.96
N HIS A 110 -7.33 4.83 -12.66
CA HIS A 110 -6.87 6.05 -13.34
C HIS A 110 -6.57 5.77 -14.82
N GLN A 111 -5.89 4.67 -15.13
CA GLN A 111 -5.59 4.26 -16.50
C GLN A 111 -6.87 4.04 -17.32
N GLU A 112 -7.88 3.36 -16.77
CA GLU A 112 -9.17 3.15 -17.42
C GLU A 112 -9.89 4.47 -17.74
N LYS A 113 -9.80 5.45 -16.83
CA LYS A 113 -10.36 6.80 -17.05
C LYS A 113 -9.62 7.55 -18.16
N GLU A 114 -8.30 7.50 -18.18
CA GLU A 114 -7.49 8.13 -19.24
C GLU A 114 -7.77 7.51 -20.61
N GLU A 115 -7.95 6.19 -20.68
CA GLU A 115 -8.32 5.48 -21.90
C GLU A 115 -9.73 5.84 -22.37
N TYR A 116 -10.67 6.04 -21.44
CA TYR A 116 -12.01 6.50 -21.78
C TYR A 116 -12.00 7.94 -22.31
N ILE A 117 -11.26 8.84 -21.66
CA ILE A 117 -11.10 10.23 -22.11
C ILE A 117 -10.45 10.27 -23.49
N SER A 118 -9.41 9.47 -23.70
CA SER A 118 -8.71 9.40 -24.99
C SER A 118 -9.63 8.93 -26.12
N ARG A 119 -10.43 7.89 -25.87
CA ARG A 119 -11.45 7.41 -26.83
C ARG A 119 -12.48 8.49 -27.15
N LEU A 120 -13.02 9.16 -26.13
CA LEU A 120 -14.00 10.23 -26.33
C LEU A 120 -13.42 11.42 -27.12
N ALA A 121 -12.16 11.76 -26.89
CA ALA A 121 -11.46 12.80 -27.64
C ALA A 121 -11.30 12.42 -29.13
N GLN A 122 -10.98 11.15 -29.41
CA GLN A 122 -10.90 10.63 -30.77
C GLN A 122 -12.26 10.66 -31.47
N ASP A 123 -13.32 10.14 -30.82
CA ASP A 123 -14.67 10.13 -31.39
C ASP A 123 -15.16 11.55 -31.73
N LYS A 124 -14.83 12.53 -30.87
CA LYS A 124 -15.15 13.94 -31.11
C LYS A 124 -14.44 14.49 -32.34
N GLU A 125 -13.14 14.19 -32.52
CA GLU A 125 -12.41 14.66 -33.70
C GLU A 125 -12.91 13.96 -34.97
N GLU A 126 -13.22 12.66 -34.90
CA GLU A 126 -13.80 11.93 -36.03
C GLU A 126 -15.18 12.51 -36.43
N MET A 127 -16.03 12.82 -35.44
CA MET A 127 -17.32 13.46 -35.70
C MET A 127 -17.15 14.83 -36.36
N LYS A 128 -16.18 15.62 -35.90
CA LYS A 128 -15.87 16.93 -36.49
C LYS A 128 -15.42 16.80 -37.95
N ILE A 129 -14.61 15.80 -38.28
CA ILE A 129 -14.21 15.50 -39.67
C ILE A 129 -15.44 15.19 -40.52
N LYS A 130 -16.32 14.28 -40.06
CA LYS A 130 -17.56 13.92 -40.78
C LYS A 130 -18.49 15.12 -40.99
N LEU A 131 -18.59 16.01 -40.00
CA LEU A 131 -19.37 17.24 -40.14
C LEU A 131 -18.80 18.19 -41.19
N LEU A 132 -17.47 18.32 -41.27
CA LEU A 132 -16.82 19.11 -42.31
C LEU A 132 -17.03 18.51 -43.70
N GLU A 133 -16.93 17.18 -43.84
CA GLU A 133 -17.24 16.48 -45.09
C GLU A 133 -18.70 16.68 -45.52
N LEU A 134 -19.63 16.59 -44.57
CA LEU A 134 -21.05 16.86 -44.84
C LEU A 134 -21.28 18.31 -45.26
N GLN A 135 -20.64 19.27 -44.59
CA GLN A 135 -20.71 20.68 -44.96
C GLN A 135 -20.21 20.92 -46.39
N ASP A 136 -19.10 20.29 -46.79
CA ASP A 136 -18.58 20.35 -48.15
C ASP A 136 -19.57 19.78 -49.17
N LEU A 137 -20.14 18.60 -48.89
CA LEU A 137 -21.16 17.97 -49.73
C LEU A 137 -22.39 18.88 -49.92
N VAL A 138 -22.90 19.48 -48.85
CA VAL A 138 -24.04 20.41 -48.91
C VAL A 138 -23.69 21.65 -49.73
N MET A 139 -22.50 22.23 -49.54
CA MET A 139 -22.07 23.40 -50.30
C MET A 139 -21.94 23.08 -51.80
N ARG A 140 -21.42 21.89 -52.15
CA ARG A 140 -21.41 21.39 -53.53
C ARG A 140 -22.81 21.22 -54.10
N LEU A 141 -23.73 20.56 -53.38
CA LEU A 141 -25.12 20.38 -53.82
C LEU A 141 -25.85 21.72 -54.04
N VAL A 142 -25.68 22.69 -53.15
CA VAL A 142 -26.27 24.03 -53.30
C VAL A 142 -25.71 24.73 -54.52
N LYS A 143 -24.39 24.62 -54.77
CA LYS A 143 -23.75 25.18 -55.96
C LYS A 143 -24.32 24.55 -57.24
N GLU A 144 -24.34 23.22 -57.32
CA GLU A 144 -24.90 22.48 -58.47
C GLU A 144 -26.36 22.85 -58.74
N ARG A 145 -27.19 22.96 -57.68
CA ARG A 145 -28.59 23.38 -57.80
C ARG A 145 -28.72 24.82 -58.28
N ASN A 146 -27.89 25.74 -57.80
CA ASN A 146 -27.89 27.13 -58.25
C ASN A 146 -27.49 27.23 -59.72
N GLU A 147 -26.47 26.49 -60.15
CA GLU A 147 -26.06 26.40 -61.56
C GLU A 147 -27.21 25.87 -62.44
N TRP A 148 -27.93 24.84 -61.99
CA TRP A 148 -29.12 24.33 -62.67
C TRP A 148 -30.25 25.37 -62.75
N TYR A 149 -30.49 26.11 -61.68
CA TYR A 149 -31.50 27.16 -61.63
C TYR A 149 -31.17 28.30 -62.59
N SER A 150 -29.90 28.74 -62.64
CA SER A 150 -29.42 29.74 -63.61
C SER A 150 -29.65 29.26 -65.04
N LYS A 151 -29.26 28.02 -65.38
CA LYS A 151 -29.48 27.44 -66.72
C LYS A 151 -30.97 27.38 -67.10
N TYR A 152 -31.84 26.99 -66.15
CA TYR A 152 -33.28 26.96 -66.38
C TYR A 152 -33.86 28.35 -66.61
N VAL A 153 -33.48 29.33 -65.80
CA VAL A 153 -33.92 30.73 -65.95
C VAL A 153 -33.44 31.33 -67.27
N GLU A 154 -32.19 31.07 -67.67
CA GLU A 154 -31.65 31.48 -68.97
C GLU A 154 -32.42 30.85 -70.14
N ALA A 155 -32.78 29.56 -70.03
CA ALA A 155 -33.60 28.87 -71.04
C ALA A 155 -35.04 29.39 -71.10
N ALA A 156 -35.63 29.77 -69.96
CA ALA A 156 -36.99 30.31 -69.88
C ALA A 156 -37.08 31.78 -70.33
N GLN A 157 -36.01 32.57 -70.15
CA GLN A 157 -35.94 33.97 -70.60
C GLN A 157 -35.57 34.12 -72.08
N ASN A 158 -35.06 33.07 -72.73
CA ASN A 158 -34.83 33.03 -74.18
C ASN A 158 -35.69 31.94 -74.86
N PRO A 159 -37.01 32.16 -75.06
CA PRO A 159 -37.85 31.23 -75.81
C PRO A 159 -37.57 31.20 -77.33
N GLU A 160 -36.67 32.04 -77.86
CA GLU A 160 -36.57 32.30 -79.30
C GLU A 160 -35.51 31.48 -80.07
N LEU A 161 -34.86 30.48 -79.47
CA LEU A 161 -33.85 29.67 -80.18
C LEU A 161 -34.04 28.15 -80.16
N LEU A 162 -35.21 27.65 -79.74
CA LEU A 162 -35.54 26.21 -79.86
C LEU A 162 -36.85 25.93 -80.61
N ALA A 163 -37.40 26.90 -81.35
CA ALA A 163 -38.52 26.67 -82.27
C ALA A 163 -38.08 26.26 -83.69
N SER A 164 -36.79 25.97 -83.89
CA SER A 164 -36.28 25.49 -85.17
C SER A 164 -35.33 24.31 -85.00
N GLN A 165 -35.79 23.23 -84.40
CA GLN A 165 -35.63 21.91 -85.03
C GLN A 165 -36.31 20.81 -84.21
N ASN A 166 -37.22 20.16 -84.94
CA ASN A 166 -37.50 18.73 -84.90
C ASN A 166 -38.77 18.31 -84.15
N GLU A 167 -39.88 18.45 -84.88
CA GLU A 167 -40.96 17.46 -84.99
C GLU A 167 -40.44 16.02 -84.78
N ASN A 168 -40.90 15.35 -83.73
CA ASN A 168 -41.32 13.94 -83.80
C ASN A 168 -41.92 13.46 -82.47
N ALA A 169 -43.14 12.90 -82.59
CA ALA A 169 -43.77 11.88 -81.74
C ALA A 169 -44.51 12.29 -80.44
N LEU A 170 -45.80 12.64 -80.64
CA LEU A 170 -47.03 12.08 -80.04
C LEU A 170 -47.32 12.13 -78.52
N PRO A 171 -48.60 12.37 -78.13
CA PRO A 171 -49.04 12.60 -76.76
C PRO A 171 -49.46 11.30 -76.06
N VAL A 172 -49.09 11.12 -74.79
CA VAL A 172 -49.66 10.10 -73.92
C VAL A 172 -50.14 10.76 -72.63
N GLU A 173 -51.43 11.09 -72.65
CA GLU A 173 -52.28 11.29 -71.49
C GLU A 173 -52.24 10.03 -70.60
N ARG A 174 -51.65 10.12 -69.41
CA ARG A 174 -51.89 9.14 -68.34
C ARG A 174 -52.52 9.82 -67.14
N ARG A 175 -53.83 9.95 -67.26
CA ARG A 175 -54.83 9.93 -66.19
C ARG A 175 -54.43 8.97 -65.07
N ILE A 176 -54.24 9.48 -63.85
CA ILE A 176 -54.29 8.69 -62.62
C ILE A 176 -55.38 9.32 -61.76
N GLU A 177 -56.52 8.65 -61.71
CA GLU A 177 -57.68 8.99 -60.88
C GLU A 177 -57.43 8.64 -59.41
N LEU A 178 -58.02 9.47 -58.57
CA LEU A 178 -58.11 9.38 -57.11
C LEU A 178 -58.76 8.07 -56.66
N ASN A 179 -58.29 7.53 -55.53
CA ASN A 179 -59.19 6.93 -54.54
C ASN A 179 -58.67 7.24 -53.12
N ALA A 180 -59.60 7.74 -52.32
CA ALA A 180 -59.44 8.22 -50.96
C ALA A 180 -59.57 7.08 -49.94
N THR A 181 -58.87 7.21 -48.82
CA THR A 181 -59.38 6.84 -47.48
C THR A 181 -58.71 7.75 -46.45
N ASP A 182 -59.52 8.70 -45.95
CA ASP A 182 -59.59 9.30 -44.61
C ASP A 182 -58.39 9.34 -43.66
N GLY A 183 -58.21 10.54 -43.06
CA GLY A 183 -57.90 10.66 -41.64
C GLY A 183 -56.85 11.71 -41.25
N GLU A 184 -57.32 12.95 -41.04
CA GLU A 184 -56.87 13.92 -39.99
C GLU A 184 -55.39 14.35 -39.91
N GLY A 185 -54.97 15.62 -39.87
CA GLY A 185 -55.62 16.92 -39.83
C GLY A 185 -54.57 18.03 -39.62
N LYS A 186 -54.95 19.26 -40.00
CA LYS A 186 -54.51 20.58 -39.48
C LYS A 186 -53.01 20.96 -39.60
N LEU A 187 -52.62 21.72 -40.63
CA LEU A 187 -52.49 23.21 -40.65
C LEU A 187 -51.59 23.76 -39.53
N GLU A 188 -50.43 24.32 -39.90
CA GLU A 188 -50.09 25.72 -39.63
C GLU A 188 -48.84 26.20 -40.40
N THR A 189 -49.15 27.02 -41.40
CA THR A 189 -48.50 28.17 -42.00
C THR A 189 -47.17 28.68 -41.42
N GLU A 190 -46.16 28.75 -42.29
CA GLU A 190 -44.97 29.58 -42.16
C GLU A 190 -45.29 31.07 -42.37
N GLN A 191 -44.77 31.93 -41.50
CA GLN A 191 -44.56 33.35 -41.76
C GLN A 191 -43.12 33.76 -41.37
N VAL A 192 -42.33 34.02 -42.41
CA VAL A 192 -41.47 35.20 -42.62
C VAL A 192 -41.17 36.06 -41.39
N ILE A 193 -39.88 36.30 -41.11
CA ILE A 193 -39.32 37.65 -40.96
C ILE A 193 -37.80 37.61 -41.18
N SER A 194 -37.40 38.58 -42.00
CA SER A 194 -36.06 38.91 -42.45
C SER A 194 -35.34 39.84 -41.46
N ASN A 195 -34.02 39.94 -41.64
CA ASN A 195 -33.13 41.06 -41.30
C ASN A 195 -32.51 41.10 -39.90
N GLY A 196 -31.19 41.31 -39.90
CA GLY A 196 -30.41 41.67 -38.73
C GLY A 196 -30.60 43.13 -38.31
N ILE A 197 -29.97 43.47 -37.19
CA ILE A 197 -29.27 44.72 -36.88
C ILE A 197 -28.69 44.51 -35.47
N THR A 198 -27.37 44.38 -35.45
CA THR A 198 -26.54 44.74 -34.31
C THR A 198 -26.87 46.16 -33.84
N GLN A 199 -26.87 46.35 -32.52
CA GLN A 199 -27.04 47.61 -31.76
C GLN A 199 -28.45 47.82 -31.21
N GLY A 200 -28.63 47.44 -29.95
CA GLY A 200 -29.84 47.77 -29.22
C GLY A 200 -30.04 47.06 -27.88
N LEU A 201 -29.00 46.63 -27.17
CA LEU A 201 -29.16 45.98 -25.86
C LEU A 201 -28.15 46.50 -24.83
N CYS A 202 -28.12 47.81 -24.62
CA CYS A 202 -27.55 48.43 -23.41
C CYS A 202 -28.61 49.12 -22.53
N ALA A 203 -29.91 48.83 -22.70
CA ALA A 203 -30.95 49.54 -21.97
C ALA A 203 -32.17 48.66 -21.59
N TRP A 204 -31.94 47.42 -21.15
CA TRP A 204 -32.99 46.58 -20.55
C TRP A 204 -32.45 45.89 -19.28
N MET A 205 -31.78 46.67 -18.43
CA MET A 205 -31.48 46.25 -17.05
C MET A 205 -32.57 46.80 -16.14
N GLY A 206 -33.54 45.95 -15.80
CA GLY A 206 -34.47 46.25 -14.71
C GLY A 206 -35.80 45.52 -14.81
N GLY A 207 -35.83 44.20 -14.59
CA GLY A 207 -37.10 43.58 -14.26
C GLY A 207 -37.17 42.07 -14.20
N ASP A 208 -36.62 41.36 -15.18
CA ASP A 208 -37.05 39.97 -15.34
C ASP A 208 -36.36 39.00 -14.38
N PRO A 209 -37.11 38.26 -13.54
CA PRO A 209 -36.56 37.31 -12.58
C PRO A 209 -35.75 36.22 -13.29
N THR A 210 -36.20 35.79 -14.47
CA THR A 210 -35.51 34.81 -15.31
C THR A 210 -34.19 35.33 -15.85
N ALA A 211 -34.12 36.60 -16.27
CA ALA A 211 -32.87 37.20 -16.75
C ALA A 211 -31.83 37.33 -15.62
N LYS A 212 -32.27 37.65 -14.40
CA LYS A 212 -31.40 37.63 -13.20
C LYS A 212 -30.88 36.22 -12.91
N GLN A 213 -31.74 35.21 -13.01
CA GLN A 213 -31.36 33.81 -12.82
C GLN A 213 -30.27 33.39 -13.83
N ILE A 214 -30.44 33.75 -15.10
CA ILE A 214 -29.50 33.43 -16.18
C ILE A 214 -28.15 34.14 -15.93
N MET A 215 -28.17 35.44 -15.59
CA MET A 215 -26.94 36.19 -15.31
C MET A 215 -26.20 35.66 -14.08
N GLN A 216 -26.94 35.17 -13.08
CA GLN A 216 -26.36 34.55 -11.90
C GLN A 216 -25.73 33.19 -12.22
N LEU A 217 -26.42 32.34 -12.99
CA LEU A 217 -25.88 31.06 -13.47
C LEU A 217 -24.61 31.26 -14.31
N LEU A 218 -24.59 32.24 -15.21
CA LEU A 218 -23.40 32.55 -16.03
C LEU A 218 -22.21 32.98 -15.17
N ARG A 219 -22.44 33.76 -14.10
CA ARG A 219 -21.39 34.13 -13.13
C ARG A 219 -20.90 32.92 -12.33
N GLU A 220 -21.81 32.07 -11.89
CA GLU A 220 -21.48 30.85 -11.13
C GLU A 220 -20.63 29.85 -11.94
N ILE A 221 -20.92 29.71 -13.24
CA ILE A 221 -20.17 28.83 -14.13
C ILE A 221 -18.77 29.41 -14.43
N GLN A 222 -18.67 30.74 -14.53
CA GLN A 222 -17.42 31.40 -14.87
C GLN A 222 -16.43 31.50 -13.69
N ASN A 223 -16.93 31.53 -12.44
CA ASN A 223 -16.11 31.57 -11.21
C ASN A 223 -16.61 30.56 -10.14
N PRO A 224 -16.29 29.26 -10.25
CA PRO A 224 -16.73 28.24 -9.29
C PRO A 224 -16.16 28.40 -7.86
N GLN A 225 -15.14 29.24 -7.67
CA GLN A 225 -14.53 29.55 -6.38
C GLN A 225 -15.34 30.52 -5.50
N GLU A 226 -16.33 31.25 -6.05
CA GLU A 226 -17.12 32.20 -5.23
C GLU A 226 -18.12 31.50 -4.27
N ARG A 227 -18.32 30.18 -4.39
CA ARG A 227 -19.04 29.37 -3.37
C ARG A 227 -18.21 29.07 -2.11
N SER A 228 -16.93 29.39 -2.09
CA SER A 228 -16.04 29.07 -0.97
C SER A 228 -16.26 29.92 0.29
N GLY A 229 -17.22 30.87 0.29
CA GLY A 229 -17.37 31.87 1.34
C GLY A 229 -18.20 31.50 2.58
N SER A 230 -18.99 30.42 2.59
CA SER A 230 -19.82 30.10 3.78
C SER A 230 -20.10 28.62 4.04
N LEU A 231 -19.48 27.70 3.28
CA LEU A 231 -19.63 26.24 3.45
C LEU A 231 -18.35 25.55 3.93
N LEU A 232 -17.30 26.34 4.20
CA LEU A 232 -16.00 25.87 4.69
C LEU A 232 -15.94 25.78 6.23
N GLU A 233 -17.07 25.56 6.89
CA GLU A 233 -17.14 25.15 8.29
C GLU A 233 -17.72 23.74 8.46
N ASN A 234 -17.76 22.96 7.38
CA ASN A 234 -18.01 21.53 7.50
C ASN A 234 -16.65 20.83 7.68
N PRO A 235 -16.32 20.33 8.88
CA PRO A 235 -15.15 19.48 9.03
C PRO A 235 -15.32 18.31 8.07
N CYS A 236 -14.31 18.05 7.24
CA CYS A 236 -14.31 16.89 6.36
C CYS A 236 -14.37 15.64 7.26
N ILE A 237 -15.57 15.11 7.50
CA ILE A 237 -15.74 13.84 8.19
C ILE A 237 -15.32 12.77 7.18
N PRO A 238 -14.24 12.01 7.43
CA PRO A 238 -13.85 10.95 6.54
C PRO A 238 -14.95 9.89 6.54
N PHE A 239 -15.72 9.81 5.46
CA PHE A 239 -16.67 8.73 5.27
C PHE A 239 -15.88 7.46 4.93
N PHE A 240 -15.85 6.52 5.86
CA PHE A 240 -15.38 5.17 5.59
C PHE A 240 -16.43 4.44 4.75
N TYR A 241 -16.23 4.43 3.43
CA TYR A 241 -17.04 3.61 2.54
C TYR A 241 -16.53 2.16 2.57
N ARG A 242 -17.38 1.24 3.02
CA ARG A 242 -17.25 -0.18 2.73
C ARG A 242 -18.37 -0.51 1.74
N ALA A 243 -18.02 -0.88 0.51
CA ALA A 243 -18.97 -1.45 -0.43
C ALA A 243 -19.52 -2.75 0.19
N ASP A 244 -20.84 -2.90 0.22
CA ASP A 244 -21.48 -4.18 0.47
C ASP A 244 -21.32 -5.07 -0.79
N GLU A 245 -21.55 -6.38 -0.68
CA GLU A 245 -21.42 -7.36 -1.76
C GLU A 245 -22.33 -7.07 -2.98
N ASN A 246 -23.27 -6.12 -2.84
CA ASN A 246 -24.21 -5.69 -3.86
C ASN A 246 -23.88 -4.33 -4.50
N ASP A 247 -22.67 -3.78 -4.30
CA ASP A 247 -22.26 -2.43 -4.79
C ASP A 247 -23.13 -1.26 -4.26
N GLU A 248 -23.98 -1.50 -3.26
CA GLU A 248 -24.83 -0.47 -2.66
C GLU A 248 -24.08 0.32 -1.58
N VAL A 249 -24.24 1.66 -1.61
CA VAL A 249 -23.65 2.58 -0.63
C VAL A 249 -24.70 2.97 0.42
N LYS A 250 -24.66 2.33 1.59
CA LYS A 250 -25.52 2.72 2.72
C LYS A 250 -24.81 3.81 3.55
N ILE A 251 -25.21 5.06 3.34
CA ILE A 251 -24.75 6.19 4.15
C ILE A 251 -25.65 6.26 5.39
N MET A 252 -25.17 5.76 6.53
CA MET A 252 -25.82 6.01 7.81
C MET A 252 -25.34 7.35 8.37
N VAL A 253 -26.27 8.29 8.51
CA VAL A 253 -26.06 9.53 9.25
C VAL A 253 -26.42 9.25 10.71
N VAL A 254 -25.46 9.40 11.63
CA VAL A 254 -25.72 9.38 13.08
C VAL A 254 -26.06 10.79 13.54
#